data_AF-A0A5J5NLY8-F1
#
_entry.id   AF-A0A5J5NLY8-F1
#
_cell.length_a   1.000
_cell.length_b   1.000
_cell.length_c   1.000
_cell.angle_alpha   90.00
_cell.angle_beta   90.00
_cell.angle_gamma   90.00
#
_symmetry.space_group_name_H-M   'P 1'
#
loop_
_entity.id
_entity.type
_entity.pdbx_description
1 polymer ?
#
loop_
_entity_poly.entity_id
_entity_poly.type
_entity_poly.pdbx_seq_one_letter_code
_entity_poly.pdbx_strand_id
1 'polypeptide(L)'
;MKVANDIRLLGSGPRCGLGELILPENEPGSSIMPGKVNPTQCEAITMVCAQVMGNHVAITVGGSNGHFELNVFKPMIANALLHSLRLLGDASASFEKNCLRGIQANRE
;
A
#
# COMPACT_ATOMS: atom_id res chain seq x y z
N MET A 1 4.90 -3.04 1.84
CA MET A 1 4.49 -4.09 0.88
C MET A 1 4.37 -5.47 1.51
N LYS A 2 5.44 -6.07 2.06
CA LYS A 2 5.39 -7.41 2.68
C LYS A 2 4.27 -7.58 3.71
N VAL A 3 4.19 -6.70 4.70
CA VAL A 3 3.16 -6.74 5.76
C VAL A 3 1.74 -6.76 5.18
N ALA A 4 1.45 -5.89 4.21
CA ALA A 4 0.14 -5.86 3.56
C ALA A 4 -0.15 -7.12 2.74
N ASN A 5 0.87 -7.71 2.11
CA ASN A 5 0.75 -8.98 1.40
C ASN A 5 0.46 -10.16 2.35
N ASP A 6 1.08 -10.17 3.52
CA ASP A 6 0.81 -11.20 4.53
C ASP A 6 -0.62 -11.09 5.04
N ILE A 7 -1.05 -9.88 5.41
CA ILE A 7 -2.39 -9.65 5.95
C ILE A 7 -3.47 -10.07 4.94
N ARG A 8 -3.34 -9.73 3.65
CA ARG A 8 -4.33 -10.19 2.65
C ARG A 8 -4.33 -11.69 2.43
N LEU A 9 -3.18 -12.35 2.59
CA LEU A 9 -3.05 -13.79 2.37
C LEU A 9 -3.66 -14.53 3.55
N LEU A 10 -3.32 -14.12 4.77
CA LEU A 10 -3.91 -14.63 6.01
C LEU A 10 -5.41 -14.37 6.07
N GLY A 11 -5.89 -13.24 5.52
CA GLY A 11 -7.31 -12.93 5.38
C GLY A 11 -8.01 -13.49 4.15
N SER A 12 -7.35 -14.34 3.36
CA SER A 12 -7.97 -14.95 2.16
C SER A 12 -9.00 -16.00 2.55
N GLY A 13 -10.14 -16.06 1.86
CA GLY A 13 -11.24 -16.96 2.25
C GLY A 13 -12.57 -16.56 1.62
N PRO A 14 -13.73 -16.87 2.26
CA PRO A 14 -13.88 -17.44 3.60
C PRO A 14 -13.78 -18.98 3.65
N ARG A 15 -13.86 -19.68 2.52
CA ARG A 15 -13.81 -21.17 2.48
C ARG A 15 -12.63 -21.75 1.69
N CYS A 16 -12.11 -20.99 0.73
CA CYS A 16 -11.09 -21.46 -0.23
C CYS A 16 -9.78 -20.66 -0.11
N GLY A 17 -9.38 -20.31 1.12
CA GLY A 17 -8.17 -19.56 1.44
C GLY A 17 -7.60 -19.99 2.80
N LEU A 18 -6.74 -19.17 3.41
CA LEU A 18 -6.20 -19.46 4.74
C LEU A 18 -7.19 -19.17 5.87
N GLY A 19 -7.89 -18.03 5.80
CA GLY A 19 -8.94 -17.67 6.76
C GLY A 19 -8.46 -17.44 8.20
N GLU A 20 -7.17 -17.20 8.42
CA GLU A 20 -6.58 -17.00 9.75
C GLU A 20 -6.88 -15.62 10.34
N LEU A 21 -7.07 -14.61 9.47
CA LEU A 21 -7.46 -13.26 9.86
C LEU A 21 -8.83 -12.88 9.29
N ILE A 22 -9.63 -12.21 10.10
CA ILE A 22 -10.89 -11.57 9.69
C ILE A 22 -10.60 -10.08 9.52
N LEU A 23 -10.71 -9.59 8.29
CA LEU A 23 -10.47 -8.18 7.95
C LEU A 23 -11.76 -7.35 8.05
N PRO A 24 -11.67 -6.06 8.40
CA PRO A 24 -12.84 -5.18 8.42
C PRO A 24 -13.52 -5.06 7.05
N GLU A 25 -14.85 -5.10 7.04
CA GLU A 25 -15.67 -4.83 5.85
C GLU A 25 -15.92 -3.32 5.73
N ASN A 26 -15.15 -2.65 4.87
CA ASN A 26 -15.29 -1.20 4.63
C ASN A 26 -16.26 -0.88 3.49
N GLU A 27 -16.34 -1.76 2.49
CA GLU A 27 -17.23 -1.61 1.35
C GLU A 27 -17.71 -2.98 0.83
N PRO A 28 -18.88 -3.04 0.16
CA PRO A 28 -19.35 -4.27 -0.46
C PRO A 28 -18.36 -4.74 -1.53
N GLY A 29 -17.77 -5.92 -1.37
CA GLY A 29 -16.74 -6.43 -2.29
C GLY A 29 -17.27 -6.97 -3.62
N SER A 30 -18.59 -7.19 -3.73
CA SER A 30 -19.28 -7.52 -4.98
C SER A 30 -20.78 -7.25 -4.84
N SER A 31 -21.40 -6.75 -5.91
CA SER A 31 -22.85 -6.55 -5.98
C SER A 31 -23.65 -7.86 -6.01
N ILE A 32 -23.02 -8.99 -6.36
CA ILE A 32 -23.70 -10.30 -6.55
C ILE A 32 -23.46 -11.25 -5.38
N MET A 33 -22.38 -11.08 -4.62
CA MET A 33 -21.98 -11.99 -3.53
C MET A 33 -22.08 -11.28 -2.17
N PRO A 34 -23.22 -11.41 -1.46
CA PRO A 34 -23.37 -10.87 -0.11
C PRO A 34 -22.29 -11.41 0.84
N GLY A 35 -21.67 -10.52 1.63
CA GLY A 35 -20.62 -10.86 2.59
C GLY A 35 -19.25 -11.11 1.98
N LYS A 36 -19.06 -10.89 0.66
CA LYS A 36 -17.71 -10.87 0.08
C LYS A 36 -16.99 -9.58 0.48
N VAL A 37 -15.93 -9.72 1.25
CA VAL A 37 -15.04 -8.61 1.65
C VAL A 37 -13.73 -8.71 0.89
N ASN A 38 -13.30 -7.62 0.25
CA ASN A 38 -11.99 -7.54 -0.40
C ASN A 38 -11.00 -6.77 0.51
N PRO A 39 -9.71 -7.12 0.52
CA PRO A 39 -8.69 -6.43 1.32
C PRO A 39 -8.21 -5.12 0.65
N THR A 40 -9.14 -4.21 0.33
CA THR A 40 -8.90 -3.00 -0.47
C THR A 40 -7.83 -2.07 0.12
N GLN A 41 -7.75 -1.99 1.45
CA GLN A 41 -6.71 -1.21 2.13
C GLN A 41 -5.32 -1.83 1.94
N CYS A 42 -5.21 -3.16 1.92
CA CYS A 42 -3.97 -3.83 1.54
C CYS A 42 -3.63 -3.56 0.06
N GLU A 43 -4.64 -3.54 -0.82
CA GLU A 43 -4.48 -3.21 -2.25
C GLU A 43 -3.92 -1.80 -2.43
N ALA A 44 -4.57 -0.79 -1.84
CA ALA A 44 -4.13 0.59 -1.90
C ALA A 44 -2.68 0.79 -1.44
N ILE A 45 -2.32 0.27 -0.26
CA ILE A 45 -0.95 0.47 0.26
C ILE A 45 0.10 -0.30 -0.57
N THR A 46 -0.25 -1.45 -1.17
CA THR A 46 0.67 -2.15 -2.08
C THR A 46 0.90 -1.38 -3.39
N MET A 47 -0.14 -0.75 -3.95
CA MET A 47 0.00 0.15 -5.12
C MET A 47 0.89 1.36 -4.79
N VAL A 48 0.68 1.98 -3.62
CA VAL A 48 1.52 3.08 -3.13
C VAL A 48 2.98 2.65 -2.98
N CYS A 49 3.23 1.46 -2.40
CA CYS A 49 4.60 0.95 -2.27
C CYS A 49 5.28 0.80 -3.64
N ALA A 50 4.56 0.31 -4.66
CA ALA A 50 5.10 0.19 -6.02
C ALA A 50 5.40 1.57 -6.63
N GLN A 51 4.51 2.55 -6.45
CA GLN A 51 4.74 3.93 -6.91
C GLN A 51 6.00 4.54 -6.27
N VAL A 52 6.20 4.32 -4.97
CA VAL A 52 7.38 4.81 -4.25
C VAL A 52 8.67 4.17 -4.77
N MET A 53 8.66 2.88 -5.11
CA MET A 53 9.81 2.22 -5.74
C MET A 53 10.15 2.84 -7.10
N GLY A 54 9.15 3.17 -7.92
CA GLY A 54 9.36 3.89 -9.18
C GLY A 54 9.95 5.29 -8.97
N ASN A 55 9.41 6.05 -8.01
CA ASN A 55 9.94 7.37 -7.65
C ASN A 55 11.40 7.29 -7.16
N HIS A 56 11.75 6.24 -6.42
CA HIS A 56 13.14 6.03 -6.00
C HIS A 56 14.09 5.87 -7.19
N VAL A 57 13.72 5.10 -8.22
CA VAL A 57 14.53 4.99 -9.45
C VAL A 57 14.68 6.35 -10.14
N ALA A 58 13.60 7.12 -10.25
CA ALA A 58 13.65 8.47 -10.82
C ALA A 58 14.61 9.38 -10.05
N ILE A 59 14.56 9.35 -8.71
CA ILE A 59 15.48 10.09 -7.84
C ILE A 59 16.93 9.66 -8.07
N THR A 60 17.19 8.35 -8.13
CA THR A 60 18.54 7.80 -8.36
C THR A 60 19.11 8.27 -9.70
N VAL A 61 18.32 8.22 -10.77
CA VAL A 61 18.72 8.74 -12.08
C VAL A 61 18.96 10.25 -12.02
N GLY A 62 18.07 11.02 -11.39
CA GLY A 62 18.27 12.46 -11.23
C GLY A 62 19.53 12.81 -10.43
N GLY A 63 19.82 12.01 -9.39
CA GLY A 63 20.99 12.18 -8.54
C GLY A 63 22.31 11.93 -9.27
N SER A 64 22.34 10.96 -10.20
CA SER A 64 23.54 10.61 -10.97
C SER A 64 23.85 11.57 -12.14
N ASN A 65 22.93 12.44 -12.53
CA ASN A 65 23.06 13.33 -13.71
C ASN A 65 23.42 14.79 -13.34
N GLY A 66 24.28 14.96 -12.33
CA GLY A 66 24.88 16.26 -12.02
C GLY A 66 26.08 16.57 -12.91
N HIS A 67 26.27 17.84 -13.27
CA HIS A 67 27.41 18.28 -14.07
C HIS A 67 28.18 19.37 -13.32
N PHE A 68 29.46 19.11 -13.06
CA PHE A 68 30.39 20.03 -12.38
C PHE A 68 29.82 20.63 -11.09
N GLU A 69 29.65 21.95 -11.02
CA GLU A 69 29.26 22.68 -9.80
C GLU A 69 27.79 22.48 -9.42
N LEU A 70 26.93 21.96 -10.32
CA LEU A 70 25.50 21.93 -10.06
C LEU A 70 24.75 20.74 -10.70
N ASN A 71 23.90 20.12 -9.89
CA ASN A 71 22.85 19.23 -10.37
C ASN A 71 21.56 20.04 -10.64
N VAL A 72 21.05 20.00 -11.87
CA VAL A 72 19.85 20.74 -12.33
C VAL A 72 18.56 19.93 -12.27
N PHE A 73 18.60 18.65 -11.86
CA PHE A 73 17.44 17.78 -11.71
C PHE A 73 16.68 17.99 -10.38
N LYS A 74 17.05 19.02 -9.60
CA LYS A 74 16.49 19.29 -8.26
C LYS A 74 14.96 19.33 -8.22
N PRO A 75 14.25 20.00 -9.14
CA PRO A 75 12.78 20.07 -9.08
C PRO A 75 12.13 18.68 -9.20
N MET A 76 12.66 17.83 -10.10
CA MET A 76 12.16 16.47 -10.29
C MET A 76 12.43 15.60 -9.05
N ILE A 77 13.65 15.66 -8.50
CA ILE A 77 14.02 14.92 -7.28
C ILE A 77 13.12 15.33 -6.11
N ALA A 78 12.95 16.63 -5.89
CA ALA A 78 12.12 17.16 -4.82
C ALA A 78 10.66 16.73 -4.96
N ASN A 79 10.10 16.82 -6.18
CA ASN A 79 8.74 16.37 -6.45
C ASN A 79 8.55 14.88 -6.19
N ALA A 80 9.45 14.02 -6.68
CA ALA A 80 9.39 12.58 -6.47
C ALA A 80 9.45 12.22 -4.98
N LEU A 81 10.33 12.89 -4.21
CA LEU A 81 10.45 12.69 -2.77
C LEU A 81 9.19 13.12 -2.02
N LEU A 82 8.72 14.36 -2.23
CA LEU A 82 7.56 14.90 -1.53
C LEU A 82 6.28 14.12 -1.88
N HIS A 83 6.11 13.71 -3.14
CA HIS A 83 5.00 12.86 -3.56
C HIS A 83 5.05 11.49 -2.85
N SER A 84 6.21 10.85 -2.79
CA SER A 84 6.38 9.59 -2.06
C SER A 84 6.06 9.72 -0.57
N LEU A 85 6.53 10.78 0.09
CA LEU A 85 6.25 11.04 1.50
C LEU A 85 4.75 11.20 1.76
N ARG A 86 4.06 11.98 0.92
CA ARG A 86 2.62 12.19 1.03
C ARG A 86 1.85 10.89 0.85
N LEU A 87 2.12 10.14 -0.22
CA LEU A 87 1.43 8.88 -0.48
C LEU A 87 1.65 7.86 0.64
N LEU A 88 2.87 7.74 1.17
CA LEU A 88 3.15 6.84 2.29
C LEU A 88 2.41 7.27 3.56
N GLY A 89 2.43 8.56 3.89
CA GLY A 89 1.71 9.10 5.05
C GLY A 89 0.21 8.83 4.98
N ASP A 90 -0.42 9.19 3.86
CA ASP A 90 -1.85 9.03 3.64
C ASP A 90 -2.26 7.54 3.63
N ALA A 91 -1.49 6.69 2.94
CA ALA A 91 -1.77 5.26 2.84
C ALA A 91 -1.55 4.53 4.18
N SER A 92 -0.50 4.88 4.94
CA SER A 92 -0.27 4.32 6.27
C SER A 92 -1.37 4.69 7.25
N ALA A 93 -1.83 5.95 7.24
CA ALA A 93 -2.93 6.39 8.09
C ALA A 93 -4.26 5.70 7.72
N SER A 94 -4.56 5.57 6.43
CA SER A 94 -5.74 4.84 5.96
C SER A 94 -5.68 3.35 6.30
N PHE A 95 -4.52 2.72 6.09
CA PHE A 95 -4.32 1.29 6.38
C PHE A 95 -4.44 0.97 7.87
N GLU A 96 -3.90 1.83 8.74
CA GLU A 96 -4.06 1.70 10.19
C GLU A 96 -5.53 1.81 10.60
N LYS A 97 -6.20 2.89 10.19
CA LYS A 97 -7.57 3.21 10.61
C LYS A 97 -8.60 2.22 10.08
N ASN A 98 -8.52 1.88 8.79
CA ASN A 98 -9.56 1.14 8.07
C ASN A 98 -9.24 -0.35 7.92
N CYS A 99 -8.07 -0.82 8.33
CA CYS A 99 -7.73 -2.24 8.31
C CYS A 99 -7.19 -2.69 9.66
N LEU A 100 -6.00 -2.23 10.05
CA LEU A 100 -5.28 -2.78 11.21
C LEU A 100 -6.07 -2.72 12.52
N ARG A 101 -6.77 -1.60 12.80
CA ARG A 101 -7.55 -1.45 14.04
C ARG A 101 -8.66 -2.48 14.23
N GLY A 102 -9.21 -3.01 13.14
CA GLY A 102 -10.36 -3.92 13.20
C GLY A 102 -10.02 -5.36 12.86
N ILE A 103 -8.75 -5.71 12.62
CA ILE A 103 -8.35 -7.10 12.36
C ILE A 103 -8.67 -7.96 13.57
N GLN A 104 -9.26 -9.13 13.33
CA GLN A 104 -9.47 -10.16 14.34
C GLN A 104 -8.83 -11.47 13.89
N ALA A 105 -8.36 -12.27 14.84
CA ALA A 105 -7.90 -13.62 14.56
C ALA A 105 -9.11 -14.56 14.48
N ASN A 106 -9.16 -15.40 13.46
CA ASN A 106 -10.05 -16.54 13.43
C ASN A 106 -9.46 -17.66 14.29
N ARG A 107 -10.21 -18.14 15.29
CA ARG A 107 -9.72 -19.09 16.31
C ARG A 107 -10.38 -20.47 16.22
N GLU A 108 -11.31 -20.64 15.30
CA GLU A 108 -11.96 -21.91 14.97
C GLU A 108 -11.15 -22.66 13.91
#